data_AF-A0A2T6VIC9-F1
#
_entry.id   AF-A0A2T6VIC9-F1
#
_cell.length_a   1.000
_cell.length_b   1.000
_cell.length_c   1.000
_cell.angle_alpha   90.00
_cell.angle_beta   90.00
_cell.angle_gamma   90.00
#
_symmetry.space_group_name_H-M   'P 1'
#
loop_
_entity.id
_entity.type
_entity.pdbx_description
1 polymer ?
#
loop_
_entity_poly.entity_id
_entity_poly.type
_entity_poly.pdbx_seq_one_letter_code
_entity_poly.pdbx_strand_id
1 'polypeptide(L)'
;YLIDFVGIKENYDKTTDDYLKELNRFNQSDFNTQDNLKDMFADRNILEKDIKNAYDDLFNYPIDDIEDMTSSIVNISVMNELLKVSHAINTLKERYNLIRTSNDLKILSLKEKIDIEKISKISSMLNKKAKHLHALKNINEPKNPNDLIILEDLIALLNFKIEFKESKELRFKEKEEISAKYKQAKEMLEKSPDKQDKEIQKISKELSKLIQEPLTNHNFDGISHSYSVIISQLKQHKDQTTHLLNKYDNDLSYAITHKRLHDRLMEENISKGIFTLLSTLKKALDARISKRQEILNEETTLKTAIKAELRDAFNKNPSLKDLQKEKEFIAQTLFNELTQNHHQGNSHA
;
A
#
# COMPACT_ATOMS: atom_id res chain seq x y z
N TYR A 1 -15.42 -18.90 -4.72
CA TYR A 1 -15.17 -17.58 -4.12
C TYR A 1 -14.85 -16.62 -5.26
N LEU A 2 -15.86 -15.86 -5.70
CA LEU A 2 -15.72 -14.80 -6.69
C LEU A 2 -15.06 -13.62 -5.97
N ILE A 3 -13.88 -13.18 -6.42
CA ILE A 3 -13.27 -11.95 -5.93
C ILE A 3 -13.87 -10.82 -6.77
N ASP A 4 -14.72 -10.03 -6.14
CA ASP A 4 -15.35 -8.86 -6.72
C ASP A 4 -14.32 -7.71 -6.79
N PHE A 5 -14.01 -7.24 -7.99
CA PHE A 5 -13.05 -6.16 -8.25
C PHE A 5 -13.71 -4.77 -8.19
N VAL A 6 -15.02 -4.67 -7.90
CA VAL A 6 -15.73 -3.38 -7.78
C VAL A 6 -15.33 -2.59 -6.52
N GLY A 7 -14.66 -3.21 -5.55
CA GLY A 7 -14.31 -2.58 -4.28
C GLY A 7 -12.94 -1.86 -4.20
N ILE A 8 -12.06 -1.93 -5.22
CA ILE A 8 -10.70 -1.36 -5.09
C ILE A 8 -10.75 0.17 -5.01
N LYS A 9 -11.65 0.80 -5.77
CA LYS A 9 -11.86 2.25 -5.73
C LYS A 9 -12.65 2.67 -4.49
N GLU A 10 -13.65 1.89 -4.10
CA GLU A 10 -14.42 2.14 -2.87
C GLU A 10 -13.61 1.94 -1.58
N ASN A 11 -12.62 1.03 -1.56
CA ASN A 11 -11.70 0.88 -0.43
C ASN A 11 -10.62 1.96 -0.43
N TYR A 12 -10.13 2.39 -1.60
CA TYR A 12 -9.22 3.54 -1.73
C TYR A 12 -9.88 4.83 -1.21
N ASP A 13 -11.14 5.05 -1.62
CA ASP A 13 -11.95 6.17 -1.14
C ASP A 13 -12.28 5.96 0.34
N LYS A 14 -12.75 4.80 0.80
CA LYS A 14 -13.05 4.58 2.23
C LYS A 14 -11.85 4.80 3.14
N THR A 15 -10.63 4.41 2.79
CA THR A 15 -9.50 4.54 3.75
C THR A 15 -9.03 5.98 3.86
N THR A 16 -9.01 6.72 2.75
CA THR A 16 -8.70 8.15 2.73
C THR A 16 -9.84 8.98 3.32
N ASP A 17 -11.08 8.59 3.03
CA ASP A 17 -12.30 9.27 3.44
C ASP A 17 -12.68 8.93 4.90
N ASP A 18 -12.34 7.76 5.43
CA ASP A 18 -12.45 7.42 6.86
C ASP A 18 -11.37 8.13 7.66
N TYR A 19 -10.15 8.27 7.14
CA TYR A 19 -9.12 9.14 7.74
C TYR A 19 -9.59 10.60 7.76
N LEU A 20 -10.08 11.12 6.64
CA LEU A 20 -10.64 12.47 6.58
C LEU A 20 -11.91 12.60 7.42
N LYS A 21 -12.75 11.58 7.55
CA LYS A 21 -13.97 11.59 8.36
C LYS A 21 -13.67 11.48 9.85
N GLU A 22 -12.71 10.67 10.29
CA GLU A 22 -12.27 10.65 11.68
C GLU A 22 -11.64 12.01 12.02
N LEU A 23 -10.71 12.49 11.19
CA LEU A 23 -10.06 13.79 11.38
C LEU A 23 -11.06 14.95 11.33
N ASN A 24 -12.05 14.92 10.42
CA ASN A 24 -13.13 15.91 10.36
C ASN A 24 -14.14 15.75 11.50
N ARG A 25 -14.49 14.54 11.96
CA ARG A 25 -15.37 14.34 13.14
C ARG A 25 -14.70 14.82 14.42
N PHE A 26 -13.38 14.69 14.53
CA PHE A 26 -12.61 15.18 15.68
C PHE A 26 -12.29 16.68 15.60
N ASN A 27 -12.15 17.25 14.40
CA ASN A 27 -12.01 18.70 14.18
C ASN A 27 -13.36 19.42 14.19
N GLN A 28 -14.48 18.72 13.98
CA GLN A 28 -15.83 19.25 14.18
C GLN A 28 -16.23 19.07 15.64
N SER A 29 -15.67 19.89 16.52
CA SER A 29 -16.33 20.20 17.79
C SER A 29 -17.68 20.86 17.45
N ASP A 30 -18.80 20.14 17.58
CA ASP A 30 -20.18 20.66 17.59
C ASP A 30 -20.45 21.91 16.71
N PHE A 31 -20.03 21.87 15.44
CA PHE A 31 -20.26 22.98 14.51
C PHE A 31 -21.67 22.87 13.91
N ASN A 32 -22.68 23.31 14.67
CA ASN A 32 -24.01 23.55 14.13
C ASN A 32 -24.00 24.83 13.27
N THR A 33 -23.87 24.67 11.95
CA THR A 33 -23.76 25.75 10.96
C THR A 33 -24.97 26.70 10.87
N GLN A 34 -26.06 26.46 11.61
CA GLN A 34 -27.26 27.31 11.58
C GLN A 34 -27.32 28.39 12.68
N ASP A 35 -26.60 28.24 13.81
CA ASP A 35 -26.68 29.21 14.93
C ASP A 35 -25.51 30.23 14.98
N ASN A 36 -24.41 30.00 14.25
CA ASN A 36 -23.14 30.68 14.50
C ASN A 36 -22.81 31.88 13.59
N LEU A 37 -23.78 32.45 12.86
CA LEU A 37 -23.55 33.75 12.19
C LEU A 37 -23.36 34.90 13.19
N LYS A 38 -23.81 34.74 14.45
CA LYS A 38 -23.51 35.66 15.58
C LYS A 38 -22.15 35.41 16.24
N ASP A 39 -21.61 34.19 16.14
CA ASP A 39 -20.30 33.79 16.70
C ASP A 39 -19.10 34.21 15.83
N MET A 40 -19.34 34.90 14.72
CA MET A 40 -18.28 35.52 13.91
C MET A 40 -17.49 36.60 14.69
N PHE A 41 -17.99 37.06 15.84
CA PHE A 41 -17.26 37.88 16.79
C PHE A 41 -16.90 37.01 18.00
N ALA A 42 -15.69 36.47 18.00
CA ALA A 42 -15.20 35.65 19.10
C ALA A 42 -15.24 36.43 20.42
N ASP A 43 -16.10 36.01 21.36
CA ASP A 43 -16.11 36.57 22.72
C ASP A 43 -14.73 36.33 23.35
N ARG A 44 -14.09 37.40 23.80
CA ARG A 44 -12.78 37.36 24.46
C ARG A 44 -12.74 36.32 25.59
N ASN A 45 -13.81 36.22 26.37
CA ASN A 45 -13.87 35.30 27.50
C ASN A 45 -13.87 33.83 27.03
N ILE A 46 -14.53 33.55 25.92
CA ILE A 46 -14.56 32.21 25.30
C ILE A 46 -13.18 31.88 24.75
N LEU A 47 -12.57 32.79 23.98
CA LEU A 47 -11.20 32.60 23.47
C LEU A 47 -10.19 32.34 24.58
N GLU A 48 -10.24 33.13 25.65
CA GLU A 48 -9.32 33.01 26.77
C GLU A 48 -9.52 31.70 27.56
N LYS A 49 -10.77 31.27 27.73
CA LYS A 49 -11.10 29.98 28.34
C LYS A 49 -10.61 28.80 27.48
N ASP A 50 -10.82 28.85 26.17
CA ASP A 50 -10.42 27.78 25.25
C ASP A 50 -8.90 27.65 25.16
N ILE A 51 -8.18 28.78 25.12
CA ILE A 51 -6.71 28.80 25.16
C ILE A 51 -6.23 28.17 26.47
N LYS A 52 -6.82 28.55 27.60
CA LYS A 52 -6.46 28.01 28.90
C LYS A 52 -6.69 26.49 28.96
N ASN A 53 -7.87 26.02 28.58
CA ASN A 53 -8.19 24.59 28.58
C ASN A 53 -7.25 23.79 27.68
N ALA A 54 -6.92 24.33 26.50
CA ALA A 54 -5.98 23.67 25.59
C ALA A 54 -4.57 23.56 26.19
N TYR A 55 -4.09 24.58 26.91
CA TYR A 55 -2.83 24.47 27.65
C TYR A 55 -2.90 23.54 28.85
N ASP A 56 -4.03 23.50 29.56
CA ASP A 56 -4.26 22.56 30.66
C ASP A 56 -4.23 21.10 30.14
N ASP A 57 -4.83 20.83 28.97
CA ASP A 57 -4.76 19.52 28.30
C ASP A 57 -3.33 19.15 27.85
N LEU A 58 -2.49 20.16 27.59
CA LEU A 58 -1.09 20.01 27.18
C LEU A 58 -0.11 20.04 28.36
N PHE A 59 -0.58 20.12 29.61
CA PHE A 59 0.26 20.34 30.79
C PHE A 59 1.39 19.31 30.95
N ASN A 60 1.13 18.05 30.61
CA ASN A 60 2.12 16.97 30.71
C ASN A 60 3.08 16.89 29.52
N TYR A 61 2.95 17.79 28.53
CA TYR A 61 3.76 17.79 27.31
C TYR A 61 4.73 18.97 27.31
N PRO A 62 5.99 18.77 26.91
CA PRO A 62 7.02 19.81 26.90
C PRO A 62 6.86 20.74 25.67
N ILE A 63 5.70 21.37 25.51
CA ILE A 63 5.35 22.17 24.31
C ILE A 63 6.27 23.37 24.07
N ASP A 64 6.98 23.83 25.11
CA ASP A 64 7.95 24.92 25.03
C ASP A 64 9.30 24.49 24.44
N ASP A 65 9.65 23.21 24.51
CA ASP A 65 10.86 22.63 23.94
C ASP A 65 10.49 21.71 22.76
N ILE A 66 10.83 22.17 21.56
CA ILE A 66 10.49 21.42 20.33
C ILE A 66 11.22 20.07 20.28
N GLU A 67 12.43 19.95 20.85
CA GLU A 67 13.19 18.71 20.85
C GLU A 67 12.50 17.68 21.76
N ASP A 68 12.24 18.04 23.01
CA ASP A 68 11.55 17.16 23.97
C ASP A 68 10.11 16.84 23.52
N MET A 69 9.42 17.79 22.87
CA MET A 69 8.09 17.55 22.31
C MET A 69 8.15 16.59 21.13
N THR A 70 9.21 16.65 20.32
CA THR A 70 9.43 15.69 19.24
C THR A 70 9.58 14.29 19.80
N SER A 71 10.43 14.09 20.82
CA SER A 71 10.60 12.80 21.49
C SER A 71 9.29 12.28 22.08
N SER A 72 8.51 13.16 22.71
CA SER A 72 7.18 12.83 23.24
C SER A 72 6.23 12.32 22.14
N ILE A 73 6.12 13.04 21.02
CA ILE A 73 5.27 12.65 19.88
C ILE A 73 5.72 11.32 19.26
N VAL A 74 7.02 11.10 19.12
CA VAL A 74 7.58 9.86 18.58
C VAL A 74 7.18 8.67 19.44
N ASN A 75 7.16 8.84 20.77
CA ASN A 75 6.85 7.78 21.73
C ASN A 75 5.35 7.48 21.88
N ILE A 76 4.44 8.33 21.38
CA ILE A 76 3.00 8.04 21.38
C ILE A 76 2.73 6.77 20.57
N SER A 77 2.18 5.73 21.19
CA SER A 77 1.89 4.46 20.51
C SER A 77 0.39 4.28 20.20
N VAL A 78 -0.49 5.04 20.85
CA VAL A 78 -1.94 4.86 20.79
C VAL A 78 -2.61 6.06 20.13
N MET A 79 -3.53 5.79 19.18
CA MET A 79 -4.24 6.84 18.45
C MET A 79 -5.03 7.78 19.36
N ASN A 80 -5.67 7.25 20.41
CA ASN A 80 -6.46 8.06 21.36
C ASN A 80 -5.62 9.10 22.09
N GLU A 81 -4.36 8.78 22.42
CA GLU A 81 -3.44 9.73 23.05
C GLU A 81 -3.04 10.81 22.04
N LEU A 82 -2.67 10.41 20.81
CA LEU A 82 -2.32 11.34 19.74
C LEU A 82 -3.45 12.33 19.44
N LEU A 83 -4.70 11.85 19.41
CA LEU A 83 -5.87 12.67 19.14
C LEU A 83 -6.11 13.73 20.20
N LYS A 84 -5.89 13.42 21.49
CA LYS A 84 -6.01 14.41 22.59
C LYS A 84 -5.03 15.56 22.41
N VAL A 85 -3.75 15.24 22.17
CA VAL A 85 -2.71 16.24 21.94
C VAL A 85 -2.99 17.05 20.67
N SER A 86 -3.41 16.37 19.60
CA SER A 86 -3.76 17.00 18.32
C SER A 86 -4.92 17.97 18.46
N HIS A 87 -5.95 17.60 19.24
CA HIS A 87 -7.10 18.45 19.48
C HIS A 87 -6.68 19.74 20.20
N ALA A 88 -5.93 19.64 21.31
CA ALA A 88 -5.48 20.82 22.06
C ALA A 88 -4.59 21.76 21.19
N ILE A 89 -3.66 21.19 20.42
CA ILE A 89 -2.79 21.95 19.50
C ILE A 89 -3.60 22.61 18.37
N ASN A 90 -4.59 21.92 17.80
CA ASN A 90 -5.45 22.49 16.76
C ASN A 90 -6.34 23.61 17.33
N THR A 91 -6.88 23.44 18.54
CA THR A 91 -7.62 24.49 19.24
C THR A 91 -6.78 25.75 19.38
N LEU A 92 -5.52 25.66 19.84
CA LEU A 92 -4.62 26.82 19.91
C LEU A 92 -4.40 27.49 18.55
N LYS A 93 -4.22 26.68 17.49
CA LYS A 93 -4.02 27.18 16.12
C LYS A 93 -5.26 27.88 15.56
N GLU A 94 -6.44 27.32 15.76
CA GLU A 94 -7.73 27.89 15.35
C GLU A 94 -8.02 29.19 16.09
N ARG A 95 -7.84 29.19 17.43
CA ARG A 95 -8.05 30.37 18.26
C ARG A 95 -7.07 31.49 17.88
N TYR A 96 -5.81 31.18 17.59
CA TYR A 96 -4.87 32.15 17.04
C TYR A 96 -5.34 32.74 15.70
N ASN A 97 -5.85 31.91 14.79
CA ASN A 97 -6.35 32.39 13.49
C ASN A 97 -7.54 33.35 13.66
N LEU A 98 -8.48 33.03 14.55
CA LEU A 98 -9.62 33.91 14.90
C LEU A 98 -9.15 35.23 15.52
N ILE A 99 -8.21 35.17 16.47
CA ILE A 99 -7.63 36.35 17.12
C ILE A 99 -6.96 37.26 16.09
N ARG A 100 -6.16 36.70 15.18
CA ARG A 100 -5.40 37.46 14.18
C ARG A 100 -6.31 38.20 13.19
N THR A 101 -7.52 37.70 12.95
CA THR A 101 -8.52 38.35 12.08
C THR A 101 -9.38 39.37 12.81
N SER A 102 -9.25 39.50 14.13
CA SER A 102 -10.03 40.46 14.92
C SER A 102 -9.50 41.89 14.78
N ASN A 103 -10.42 42.85 14.81
CA ASN A 103 -10.11 44.28 14.86
C ASN A 103 -10.10 44.83 16.31
N ASP A 104 -10.44 44.00 17.31
CA ASP A 104 -10.42 44.41 18.72
C ASP A 104 -9.02 44.23 19.33
N LEU A 105 -8.40 45.35 19.73
CA LEU A 105 -7.09 45.39 20.40
C LEU A 105 -7.04 44.49 21.66
N LYS A 106 -8.15 44.38 22.38
CA LYS A 106 -8.25 43.51 23.57
C LYS A 106 -8.16 42.04 23.20
N ILE A 107 -8.75 41.62 22.09
CA ILE A 107 -8.67 40.25 21.57
C ILE A 107 -7.28 40.01 20.98
N LEU A 108 -6.73 40.96 20.24
CA LEU A 108 -5.39 40.87 19.64
C LEU A 108 -4.30 40.64 20.68
N SER A 109 -4.44 41.19 21.89
CA SER A 109 -3.48 40.94 22.99
C SER A 109 -3.37 39.46 23.40
N LEU A 110 -4.39 38.63 23.14
CA LEU A 110 -4.33 37.19 23.43
C LEU A 110 -3.35 36.44 22.53
N LYS A 111 -2.95 37.04 21.40
CA LYS A 111 -1.97 36.46 20.47
C LYS A 111 -0.65 36.15 21.17
N GLU A 112 -0.23 36.98 22.12
CA GLU A 112 1.02 36.82 22.88
C GLU A 112 1.03 35.57 23.77
N LYS A 113 -0.16 35.02 24.07
CA LYS A 113 -0.30 33.78 24.84
C LYS A 113 -0.10 32.52 23.99
N ILE A 114 0.06 32.65 22.68
CA ILE A 114 0.18 31.52 21.75
C ILE A 114 1.45 31.69 20.91
N ASP A 115 2.42 30.82 21.14
CA ASP A 115 3.57 30.68 20.24
C ASP A 115 3.15 29.92 18.98
N ILE A 116 2.58 30.64 18.01
CA ILE A 116 2.04 30.03 16.80
C ILE A 116 3.10 29.27 15.99
N GLU A 117 4.37 29.67 16.08
CA GLU A 117 5.44 29.03 15.33
C GLU A 117 5.67 27.62 15.89
N LYS A 118 5.80 27.51 17.22
CA LYS A 118 5.90 26.21 17.91
C LYS A 118 4.65 25.37 17.69
N ILE A 119 3.46 25.94 17.90
CA ILE A 119 2.18 25.25 17.70
C ILE A 119 2.03 24.72 16.26
N SER A 120 2.46 25.49 15.26
CA SER A 120 2.42 25.05 13.86
C SER A 120 3.40 23.91 13.57
N LYS A 121 4.61 23.98 14.14
CA LYS A 121 5.60 22.89 14.05
C LYS A 121 5.06 21.62 14.70
N ILE A 122 4.56 21.71 15.93
CA ILE A 122 3.96 20.60 16.68
C ILE A 122 2.78 19.99 15.93
N SER A 123 1.87 20.82 15.40
CA SER A 123 0.74 20.38 14.57
C SER A 123 1.21 19.60 13.32
N SER A 124 2.28 20.03 12.66
CA SER A 124 2.86 19.29 11.54
C SER A 124 3.39 17.92 11.97
N MET A 125 4.06 17.85 13.12
CA MET A 125 4.61 16.61 13.65
C MET A 125 3.53 15.60 14.05
N LEU A 126 2.48 16.06 14.73
CA LEU A 126 1.33 15.24 15.10
C LEU A 126 0.62 14.65 13.87
N ASN A 127 0.44 15.44 12.81
CA ASN A 127 -0.13 14.95 11.55
C ASN A 127 0.72 13.84 10.91
N LYS A 128 2.05 13.95 10.96
CA LYS A 128 2.96 12.91 10.45
C LYS A 128 2.88 11.64 11.31
N LYS A 129 2.82 11.80 12.64
CA LYS A 129 2.65 10.68 13.57
C LYS A 129 1.30 9.97 13.39
N ALA A 130 0.23 10.71 13.10
CA ALA A 130 -1.08 10.14 12.80
C ALA A 130 -1.02 9.22 11.58
N LYS A 131 -0.46 9.71 10.48
CA LYS A 131 -0.24 8.91 9.27
C LYS A 131 0.57 7.65 9.55
N HIS A 132 1.61 7.76 10.38
CA HIS A 132 2.42 6.60 10.79
C HIS A 132 1.60 5.57 11.59
N LEU A 133 0.82 5.99 12.58
CA LEU A 133 -0.01 5.06 13.37
C LEU A 133 -1.12 4.41 12.52
N HIS A 134 -1.72 5.14 11.59
CA HIS A 134 -2.67 4.56 10.63
C HIS A 134 -2.01 3.52 9.72
N ALA A 135 -0.84 3.83 9.16
CA ALA A 135 -0.08 2.89 8.35
C ALA A 135 0.27 1.61 9.13
N LEU A 136 0.72 1.73 10.38
CA LEU A 136 0.96 0.58 11.25
C LEU A 136 -0.29 -0.25 11.49
N LYS A 137 -1.44 0.40 11.74
CA LYS A 137 -2.71 -0.30 11.92
C LYS A 137 -3.10 -1.07 10.65
N ASN A 138 -3.04 -0.42 9.49
CA ASN A 138 -3.42 -1.00 8.20
C ASN A 138 -2.54 -2.20 7.82
N ILE A 139 -1.23 -2.12 8.04
CA ILE A 139 -0.29 -3.21 7.75
C ILE A 139 -0.51 -4.43 8.66
N ASN A 140 -0.93 -4.19 9.90
CA ASN A 140 -1.19 -5.25 10.88
C ASN A 140 -2.60 -5.85 10.78
N GLU A 141 -3.52 -5.19 10.07
CA GLU A 141 -4.84 -5.76 9.76
C GLU A 141 -4.71 -6.88 8.72
N PRO A 142 -5.49 -7.97 8.83
CA PRO A 142 -5.48 -9.06 7.86
C PRO A 142 -6.14 -8.61 6.54
N LYS A 143 -5.39 -7.88 5.72
CA LYS A 143 -5.75 -7.50 4.34
C LYS A 143 -4.85 -8.22 3.34
N ASN A 144 -5.23 -8.19 2.07
CA ASN A 144 -4.47 -8.85 1.02
C ASN A 144 -3.12 -8.11 0.86
N PRO A 145 -1.95 -8.79 1.02
CA PRO A 145 -0.62 -8.18 0.87
C PRO A 145 -0.36 -7.52 -0.50
N ASN A 146 -1.26 -7.70 -1.46
CA ASN A 146 -1.21 -7.17 -2.81
C ASN A 146 -1.91 -5.81 -3.00
N ASP A 147 -2.52 -5.26 -1.96
CA ASP A 147 -3.19 -3.97 -2.07
C ASP A 147 -2.15 -2.85 -2.18
N LEU A 148 -2.28 -1.99 -3.19
CA LEU A 148 -1.44 -0.80 -3.38
C LEU A 148 -1.36 0.07 -2.10
N ILE A 149 -2.43 -0.01 -1.30
CA ILE A 149 -2.59 0.57 0.04
C ILE A 149 -1.42 0.21 0.97
N ILE A 150 -0.96 -1.05 0.95
CA ILE A 150 0.17 -1.49 1.81
C ILE A 150 1.47 -0.81 1.39
N LEU A 151 1.70 -0.59 0.09
CA LEU A 151 2.91 0.10 -0.40
C LEU A 151 2.91 1.59 -0.09
N GLU A 152 1.75 2.22 0.04
CA GLU A 152 1.60 3.62 0.47
C GLU A 152 1.79 3.76 1.98
N ASP A 153 1.21 2.85 2.76
CA ASP A 153 1.43 2.79 4.21
C ASP A 153 2.90 2.55 4.55
N LEU A 154 3.58 1.68 3.81
CA LEU A 154 5.01 1.45 3.94
C LEU A 154 5.86 2.70 3.60
N ILE A 155 5.42 3.54 2.65
CA ILE A 155 6.05 4.86 2.41
C ILE A 155 5.86 5.78 3.61
N ALA A 156 4.64 5.83 4.17
CA ALA A 156 4.35 6.66 5.33
C ALA A 156 5.22 6.26 6.54
N LEU A 157 5.41 4.95 6.76
CA LEU A 157 6.33 4.44 7.78
C LEU A 157 7.76 4.89 7.52
N LEU A 158 8.25 4.72 6.28
CA LEU A 158 9.62 5.10 5.92
C LEU A 158 9.85 6.62 6.05
N ASN A 159 8.93 7.44 5.56
CA ASN A 159 9.03 8.89 5.63
C ASN A 159 9.04 9.38 7.08
N PHE A 160 8.11 8.88 7.92
CA PHE A 160 8.09 9.21 9.35
C PHE A 160 9.41 8.83 10.02
N LYS A 161 9.91 7.63 9.74
CA LYS A 161 11.19 7.13 10.28
C LYS A 161 12.39 7.96 9.83
N ILE A 162 12.44 8.39 8.57
CA ILE A 162 13.50 9.25 8.04
C ILE A 162 13.46 10.63 8.69
N GLU A 163 12.26 11.16 8.92
CA GLU A 163 12.04 12.50 9.42
C GLU A 163 12.29 12.63 10.93
N PHE A 164 11.81 11.68 11.72
CA PHE A 164 11.78 11.76 13.20
C PHE A 164 12.89 11.01 13.92
N LYS A 165 13.85 10.41 13.19
CA LYS A 165 14.95 9.73 13.85
C LYS A 165 15.86 10.73 14.59
N GLU A 166 15.94 10.56 15.90
CA GLU A 166 16.65 11.40 16.89
C GLU A 166 18.17 11.56 16.72
N SER A 167 18.83 10.91 15.76
CA SER A 167 20.29 10.99 15.69
C SER A 167 20.75 12.13 14.77
N LYS A 168 21.57 13.05 15.31
CA LYS A 168 22.49 13.97 14.58
C LYS A 168 23.43 13.26 13.57
N GLU A 169 23.33 11.95 13.40
CA GLU A 169 24.38 11.10 12.84
C GLU A 169 24.00 10.25 11.62
N LEU A 170 22.72 10.09 11.25
CA LEU A 170 22.43 9.52 9.92
C LEU A 170 22.71 10.61 8.89
N ARG A 171 23.79 10.48 8.13
CA ARG A 171 24.16 11.44 7.10
C ARG A 171 23.02 11.47 6.09
N PHE A 172 22.68 12.65 5.59
CA PHE A 172 21.67 12.84 4.54
C PHE A 172 21.76 11.79 3.42
N LYS A 173 22.98 11.38 3.05
CA LYS A 173 23.29 10.31 2.08
C LYS A 173 22.68 8.94 2.42
N GLU A 174 22.70 8.55 3.69
CA GLU A 174 22.16 7.27 4.15
C GLU A 174 20.61 7.26 4.06
N LYS A 175 19.98 8.41 4.34
CA LYS A 175 18.53 8.59 4.17
C LYS A 175 18.13 8.49 2.69
N GLU A 176 18.87 9.17 1.82
CA GLU A 176 18.65 9.12 0.38
C GLU A 176 18.84 7.70 -0.18
N GLU A 177 19.85 6.97 0.28
CA GLU A 177 20.11 5.60 -0.18
C GLU A 177 18.93 4.66 0.13
N ILE A 178 18.46 4.63 1.38
CA ILE A 178 17.34 3.77 1.77
C ILE A 178 16.06 4.17 1.04
N SER A 179 15.79 5.46 0.91
CA SER A 179 14.64 5.98 0.16
C SER A 179 14.69 5.55 -1.31
N ALA A 180 15.85 5.66 -1.96
CA ALA A 180 16.04 5.27 -3.34
C ALA A 180 15.86 3.76 -3.54
N LYS A 181 16.48 2.93 -2.68
CA LYS A 181 16.34 1.47 -2.74
C LYS A 181 14.91 1.01 -2.50
N TYR A 182 14.23 1.61 -1.52
CA TYR A 182 12.82 1.32 -1.29
C TYR A 182 11.97 1.68 -2.51
N LYS A 183 12.14 2.88 -3.07
CA LYS A 183 11.41 3.32 -4.26
C LYS A 183 11.65 2.37 -5.43
N GLN A 184 12.90 1.95 -5.63
CA GLN A 184 13.25 0.97 -6.66
C GLN A 184 12.53 -0.38 -6.43
N ALA A 185 12.58 -0.94 -5.22
CA ALA A 185 11.90 -2.19 -4.90
C ALA A 185 10.37 -2.08 -5.08
N LYS A 186 9.77 -0.97 -4.64
CA LYS A 186 8.35 -0.66 -4.83
C LYS A 186 7.97 -0.63 -6.32
N GLU A 187 8.70 0.12 -7.13
CA GLU A 187 8.43 0.22 -8.57
C GLU A 187 8.53 -1.15 -9.26
N MET A 188 9.48 -1.98 -8.85
CA MET A 188 9.63 -3.34 -9.39
C MET A 188 8.46 -4.25 -9.00
N LEU A 189 7.97 -4.16 -7.76
CA LEU A 189 6.79 -4.90 -7.30
C LEU A 189 5.51 -4.45 -8.01
N GLU A 190 5.31 -3.13 -8.17
CA GLU A 190 4.13 -2.57 -8.86
C GLU A 190 4.08 -2.96 -10.35
N LYS A 191 5.25 -3.01 -11.00
CA LYS A 191 5.40 -3.42 -12.40
C LYS A 191 5.44 -4.94 -12.58
N SER A 192 5.34 -5.73 -11.52
CA SER A 192 5.27 -7.19 -11.64
C SER A 192 3.98 -7.59 -12.36
N PRO A 193 4.06 -8.38 -13.45
CA PRO A 193 2.88 -8.75 -14.21
C PRO A 193 2.00 -9.78 -13.48
N ASP A 194 2.59 -10.60 -12.60
CA ASP A 194 1.86 -11.48 -11.68
C ASP A 194 2.07 -11.04 -10.23
N LYS A 195 1.08 -10.34 -9.68
CA LYS A 195 1.08 -9.93 -8.27
C LYS A 195 0.70 -11.08 -7.34
N GLN A 196 0.04 -12.13 -7.84
CA GLN A 196 -0.35 -13.28 -7.04
C GLN A 196 0.75 -14.34 -6.94
N ASP A 197 1.84 -14.14 -7.66
CA ASP A 197 3.01 -15.01 -7.61
C ASP A 197 3.53 -15.22 -6.18
N LYS A 198 3.78 -16.48 -5.81
CA LYS A 198 4.19 -16.85 -4.44
C LYS A 198 5.53 -16.21 -4.04
N GLU A 199 6.47 -16.09 -4.97
CA GLU A 199 7.78 -15.50 -4.70
C GLU A 199 7.66 -13.98 -4.57
N ILE A 200 6.87 -13.32 -5.42
CA ILE A 200 6.58 -11.89 -5.28
C ILE A 200 5.90 -11.58 -3.95
N GLN A 201 4.92 -12.39 -3.53
CA GLN A 201 4.28 -12.26 -2.22
C GLN A 201 5.27 -12.42 -1.07
N LYS A 202 6.22 -13.37 -1.19
CA LYS A 202 7.28 -13.58 -0.20
C LYS A 202 8.19 -12.36 -0.11
N ILE A 203 8.66 -11.85 -1.25
CA ILE A 203 9.52 -10.67 -1.31
C ILE A 203 8.80 -9.42 -0.76
N SER A 204 7.51 -9.23 -1.08
CA SER A 204 6.69 -8.14 -0.54
C SER A 204 6.62 -8.20 1.00
N LYS A 205 6.43 -9.40 1.57
CA LYS A 205 6.45 -9.59 3.03
C LYS A 205 7.82 -9.30 3.65
N GLU A 206 8.90 -9.72 3.00
CA GLU A 206 10.27 -9.43 3.46
C GLU A 206 10.55 -7.92 3.42
N LEU A 207 10.14 -7.23 2.36
CA LEU A 207 10.25 -5.77 2.24
C LEU A 207 9.46 -5.05 3.34
N SER A 208 8.23 -5.50 3.61
CA SER A 208 7.39 -4.94 4.69
C SER A 208 8.05 -5.06 6.06
N LYS A 209 8.63 -6.24 6.38
CA LYS A 209 9.39 -6.44 7.63
C LYS A 209 10.59 -5.50 7.71
N LEU A 210 11.37 -5.40 6.64
CA LEU A 210 12.57 -4.56 6.60
C LEU A 210 12.27 -3.07 6.84
N ILE A 211 11.10 -2.60 6.40
CA ILE A 211 10.67 -1.21 6.60
C ILE A 211 10.31 -0.94 8.06
N GLN A 212 9.67 -1.92 8.70
CA GLN A 212 9.27 -1.85 10.12
C GLN A 212 10.46 -1.94 11.08
N GLU A 213 11.57 -2.58 10.68
CA GLU A 213 12.78 -2.64 11.51
C GLU A 213 13.31 -1.24 11.83
N PRO A 214 13.68 -0.91 13.08
CA PRO A 214 14.18 0.42 13.42
C PRO A 214 15.49 0.71 12.66
N LEU A 215 15.58 1.85 11.97
CA LEU A 215 16.82 2.25 11.28
C LEU A 215 17.69 2.94 12.31
N THR A 216 18.83 2.36 12.65
CA THR A 216 19.84 2.86 13.58
C THR A 216 21.17 3.03 12.83
N ASN A 217 22.16 3.71 13.42
CA ASN A 217 23.46 3.84 12.75
C ASN A 217 24.19 2.49 12.71
N HIS A 218 23.91 1.63 13.69
CA HIS A 218 24.60 0.34 13.85
C HIS A 218 24.05 -0.75 12.93
N ASN A 219 22.80 -0.62 12.47
CA ASN A 219 22.19 -1.57 11.54
C ASN A 219 21.97 -1.01 10.13
N PHE A 220 22.42 0.22 9.85
CA PHE A 220 22.26 0.84 8.53
C PHE A 220 22.83 -0.05 7.41
N ASP A 221 24.08 -0.48 7.54
CA ASP A 221 24.73 -1.32 6.52
C ASP A 221 23.99 -2.64 6.31
N GLY A 222 23.49 -3.24 7.40
CA GLY A 222 22.68 -4.47 7.35
C GLY A 222 21.35 -4.26 6.64
N ILE A 223 20.60 -3.21 6.99
CA ILE A 223 19.32 -2.87 6.36
C ILE A 223 19.55 -2.52 4.87
N SER A 224 20.56 -1.71 4.59
CA SER A 224 20.93 -1.29 3.24
C SER A 224 21.30 -2.49 2.35
N HIS A 225 22.04 -3.46 2.91
CA HIS A 225 22.35 -4.72 2.24
C HIS A 225 21.10 -5.57 1.99
N SER A 226 20.21 -5.70 2.98
CA SER A 226 18.94 -6.42 2.85
C SER A 226 18.06 -5.85 1.73
N TYR A 227 18.00 -4.52 1.58
CA TYR A 227 17.34 -3.89 0.43
C TYR A 227 17.99 -4.29 -0.90
N SER A 228 19.33 -4.29 -0.98
CA SER A 228 20.05 -4.70 -2.18
C SER A 228 19.80 -6.18 -2.53
N VAL A 229 19.66 -7.06 -1.54
CA VAL A 229 19.27 -8.47 -1.74
C VAL A 229 17.86 -8.57 -2.31
N ILE A 230 16.88 -7.86 -1.73
CA ILE A 230 15.49 -7.82 -2.23
C ILE A 230 15.44 -7.33 -3.67
N ILE A 231 16.14 -6.24 -3.99
CA ILE A 231 16.20 -5.69 -5.36
C ILE A 231 16.81 -6.73 -6.33
N SER A 232 17.84 -7.45 -5.90
CA SER A 232 18.48 -8.49 -6.71
C SER A 232 17.53 -9.67 -6.96
N GLN A 233 16.78 -10.11 -5.95
CA GLN A 233 15.74 -11.14 -6.09
C GLN A 233 14.64 -10.71 -7.06
N LEU A 234 14.14 -9.47 -6.93
CA LEU A 234 13.14 -8.91 -7.85
C LEU A 234 13.67 -8.85 -9.29
N LYS A 235 14.94 -8.51 -9.48
CA LYS A 235 15.57 -8.47 -10.80
C LYS A 235 15.66 -9.88 -11.40
N GLN A 236 16.15 -10.84 -10.63
CA GLN A 236 16.24 -12.23 -11.07
C GLN A 236 14.86 -12.79 -11.45
N HIS A 237 13.85 -12.54 -10.62
CA HIS A 237 12.48 -12.97 -10.88
C HIS A 237 11.90 -12.33 -12.14
N LYS A 238 12.13 -11.03 -12.35
CA LYS A 238 11.76 -10.32 -13.57
C LYS A 238 12.41 -10.94 -14.82
N ASP A 239 13.70 -11.24 -14.75
CA ASP A 239 14.45 -11.83 -15.85
C ASP A 239 13.92 -13.23 -16.17
N GLN A 240 13.68 -14.07 -15.15
CA GLN A 240 13.05 -15.39 -15.31
C GLN A 240 11.65 -15.29 -15.94
N THR A 241 10.83 -14.34 -15.47
CA THR A 241 9.49 -14.11 -16.02
C THR A 241 9.55 -13.65 -17.47
N THR A 242 10.49 -12.78 -17.82
CA THR A 242 10.72 -12.31 -19.20
C THR A 242 11.17 -13.44 -20.10
N HIS A 243 12.10 -14.30 -19.63
CA HIS A 243 12.50 -15.48 -20.37
C HIS A 243 11.34 -16.46 -20.61
N LEU A 244 10.47 -16.64 -19.62
CA LEU A 244 9.29 -17.50 -19.72
C LEU A 244 8.24 -16.91 -20.67
N LEU A 245 7.98 -15.61 -20.61
CA LEU A 245 7.10 -14.89 -21.54
C LEU A 245 7.54 -15.06 -22.99
N ASN A 246 8.84 -14.93 -23.26
CA ASN A 246 9.41 -15.13 -24.60
C ASN A 246 9.19 -16.56 -25.14
N LYS A 247 8.97 -17.56 -24.28
CA LYS A 247 8.64 -18.93 -24.70
C LYS A 247 7.19 -19.10 -25.16
N TYR A 248 6.33 -18.13 -24.84
CA TYR A 248 4.90 -18.13 -25.15
C TYR A 248 4.50 -16.92 -26.00
N ASP A 249 5.39 -16.40 -26.83
CA ASP A 249 5.13 -15.26 -27.73
C ASP A 249 4.61 -14.01 -26.96
N ASN A 250 5.16 -13.78 -25.77
CA ASN A 250 4.75 -12.73 -24.83
C ASN A 250 3.31 -12.87 -24.29
N ASP A 251 2.73 -14.05 -24.36
CA ASP A 251 1.42 -14.34 -23.79
C ASP A 251 1.51 -14.56 -22.27
N LEU A 252 1.06 -13.55 -21.53
CA LEU A 252 1.10 -13.56 -20.07
C LEU A 252 0.26 -14.68 -19.46
N SER A 253 -0.88 -15.02 -20.06
CA SER A 253 -1.76 -16.08 -19.54
C SER A 253 -1.04 -17.42 -19.49
N TYR A 254 -0.30 -17.76 -20.55
CA TYR A 254 0.43 -19.03 -20.61
C TYR A 254 1.70 -19.02 -19.76
N ALA A 255 2.40 -17.89 -19.67
CA ALA A 255 3.56 -17.76 -18.78
C ALA A 255 3.17 -17.94 -17.30
N ILE A 256 2.10 -17.27 -16.86
CA ILE A 256 1.58 -17.41 -15.49
C ILE A 256 1.04 -18.82 -15.25
N THR A 257 0.28 -19.37 -16.20
CA THR A 257 -0.21 -20.76 -16.12
C THR A 257 0.97 -21.72 -15.97
N HIS A 258 2.01 -21.60 -16.79
CA HIS A 258 3.21 -22.42 -16.68
C HIS A 258 3.79 -22.34 -15.28
N LYS A 259 3.99 -21.13 -14.75
CA LYS A 259 4.60 -20.96 -13.43
C LYS A 259 3.77 -21.61 -12.33
N ARG A 260 2.45 -21.40 -12.30
CA ARG A 260 1.56 -22.01 -11.30
C ARG A 260 1.51 -23.54 -11.40
N LEU A 261 1.52 -24.07 -12.63
CA LEU A 261 1.63 -25.51 -12.84
C LEU A 261 2.98 -26.04 -12.38
N HIS A 262 4.07 -25.35 -12.68
CA HIS A 262 5.41 -25.75 -12.26
C HIS A 262 5.51 -25.78 -10.72
N ASP A 263 5.08 -24.71 -10.05
CA ASP A 263 5.14 -24.61 -8.59
C ASP A 263 4.37 -25.71 -7.89
N ARG A 264 3.18 -26.08 -8.39
CA ARG A 264 2.37 -27.16 -7.80
C ARG A 264 2.91 -28.54 -8.16
N LEU A 265 3.25 -28.77 -9.42
CA LEU A 265 3.59 -30.12 -9.93
C LEU A 265 5.04 -30.50 -9.69
N MET A 266 5.91 -29.55 -9.33
CA MET A 266 7.25 -29.84 -8.82
C MET A 266 7.19 -30.62 -7.51
N GLU A 267 6.24 -30.32 -6.62
CA GLU A 267 6.03 -31.06 -5.36
C GLU A 267 5.67 -32.53 -5.62
N GLU A 268 5.02 -32.81 -6.76
CA GLU A 268 4.59 -34.14 -7.17
C GLU A 268 5.58 -34.85 -8.11
N ASN A 269 6.71 -34.21 -8.47
CA ASN A 269 7.68 -34.68 -9.48
C ASN A 269 7.09 -34.88 -10.90
N ILE A 270 6.00 -34.18 -11.24
CA ILE A 270 5.25 -34.33 -12.51
C ILE A 270 5.46 -33.11 -13.45
N SER A 271 6.40 -32.22 -13.14
CA SER A 271 6.60 -30.96 -13.89
C SER A 271 7.13 -31.11 -15.34
N LYS A 272 7.53 -32.32 -15.75
CA LYS A 272 8.05 -32.58 -17.11
C LYS A 272 6.93 -32.45 -18.15
N GLY A 273 7.21 -31.74 -19.24
CA GLY A 273 6.27 -31.63 -20.37
C GLY A 273 5.23 -30.50 -20.27
N ILE A 274 5.23 -29.71 -19.18
CA ILE A 274 4.36 -28.52 -19.04
C ILE A 274 4.50 -27.59 -20.25
N PHE A 275 5.75 -27.30 -20.66
CA PHE A 275 6.01 -26.46 -21.83
C PHE A 275 5.35 -27.04 -23.09
N THR A 276 5.61 -28.31 -23.41
CA THR A 276 5.04 -29.00 -24.58
C THR A 276 3.52 -29.01 -24.58
N LEU A 277 2.92 -29.27 -23.41
CA LEU A 277 1.47 -29.27 -23.26
C LEU A 277 0.90 -27.88 -23.53
N LEU A 278 1.39 -26.86 -22.82
CA LEU A 278 0.88 -25.49 -22.92
C LEU A 278 1.13 -24.89 -24.30
N SER A 279 2.26 -25.17 -24.96
CA SER A 279 2.50 -24.73 -26.35
C SER A 279 1.56 -25.40 -27.35
N THR A 280 1.18 -26.65 -27.11
CA THR A 280 0.19 -27.35 -27.96
C THR A 280 -1.20 -26.76 -27.77
N LEU A 281 -1.59 -26.53 -26.52
CA LEU A 281 -2.86 -25.87 -26.16
C LEU A 281 -2.95 -24.47 -26.73
N LYS A 282 -1.87 -23.68 -26.60
CA LYS A 282 -1.80 -22.31 -27.14
C LYS A 282 -2.11 -22.28 -28.63
N LYS A 283 -1.40 -23.07 -29.44
CA LYS A 283 -1.63 -23.13 -30.89
C LYS A 283 -3.07 -23.48 -31.25
N ALA A 284 -3.69 -24.42 -30.52
CA ALA A 284 -5.04 -24.86 -30.83
C ALA A 284 -6.12 -23.89 -30.35
N LEU A 285 -5.95 -23.30 -29.17
CA LEU A 285 -6.87 -22.32 -28.60
C LEU A 285 -6.78 -20.99 -29.35
N ASP A 286 -5.58 -20.52 -29.71
CA ASP A 286 -5.40 -19.30 -30.50
C ASP A 286 -6.09 -19.42 -31.86
N ALA A 287 -6.02 -20.59 -32.51
CA ALA A 287 -6.72 -20.85 -33.77
C ALA A 287 -8.26 -20.84 -33.61
N ARG A 288 -8.78 -21.21 -32.42
CA ARG A 288 -10.21 -21.11 -32.12
C ARG A 288 -10.63 -19.68 -31.82
N ILE A 289 -9.85 -18.98 -30.99
CA ILE A 289 -10.10 -17.59 -30.59
C ILE A 289 -10.03 -16.66 -31.81
N SER A 290 -9.07 -16.87 -32.71
CA SER A 290 -8.95 -16.11 -33.95
C SER A 290 -10.18 -16.26 -34.86
N LYS A 291 -10.88 -17.40 -34.81
CA LYS A 291 -12.13 -17.60 -35.57
C LYS A 291 -13.35 -17.00 -34.88
N ARG A 292 -13.34 -16.90 -33.54
CA ARG A 292 -14.44 -16.41 -32.73
C ARG A 292 -13.92 -15.84 -31.41
N GLN A 293 -13.71 -14.52 -31.39
CA GLN A 293 -13.12 -13.85 -30.24
C GLN A 293 -14.05 -13.83 -29.02
N GLU A 294 -15.38 -13.93 -29.21
CA GLU A 294 -16.36 -13.96 -28.12
C GLU A 294 -16.18 -15.16 -27.18
N ILE A 295 -15.45 -16.19 -27.61
CA ILE A 295 -15.13 -17.36 -26.77
C ILE A 295 -14.47 -16.94 -25.46
N LEU A 296 -13.64 -15.88 -25.45
CA LEU A 296 -12.98 -15.41 -24.24
C LEU A 296 -13.95 -14.87 -23.17
N ASN A 297 -15.11 -14.36 -23.60
CA ASN A 297 -16.14 -13.81 -22.71
C ASN A 297 -17.19 -14.87 -22.31
N GLU A 298 -17.26 -16.00 -23.03
CA GLU A 298 -18.20 -17.09 -22.79
C GLU A 298 -17.56 -18.19 -21.93
N GLU A 299 -17.75 -18.11 -20.61
CA GLU A 299 -17.16 -19.05 -19.65
C GLU A 299 -17.37 -20.54 -20.03
N THR A 300 -18.60 -20.91 -20.37
CA THR A 300 -18.96 -22.30 -20.70
C THR A 300 -18.28 -22.78 -21.99
N THR A 301 -18.26 -21.91 -23.02
CA THR A 301 -17.63 -22.17 -24.30
C THR A 301 -16.12 -22.30 -24.16
N LEU A 302 -15.47 -21.40 -23.43
CA LEU A 302 -14.03 -21.44 -23.18
C LEU A 302 -13.61 -22.68 -22.40
N LYS A 303 -14.31 -23.01 -21.30
CA LYS A 303 -14.05 -24.22 -20.52
C LYS A 303 -14.18 -25.48 -21.37
N THR A 304 -15.17 -25.53 -22.25
CA THR A 304 -15.38 -26.67 -23.16
C THR A 304 -14.27 -26.77 -24.19
N ALA A 305 -13.84 -25.64 -24.76
CA ALA A 305 -12.73 -25.59 -25.71
C ALA A 305 -11.41 -26.05 -25.07
N ILE A 306 -11.08 -25.55 -23.86
CA ILE A 306 -9.88 -25.96 -23.12
C ILE A 306 -9.91 -27.47 -22.85
N LYS A 307 -11.03 -28.02 -22.36
CA LYS A 307 -11.14 -29.46 -22.08
C LYS A 307 -10.99 -30.31 -23.35
N ALA A 308 -11.56 -29.87 -24.47
CA ALA A 308 -11.44 -30.57 -25.75
C ALA A 308 -9.99 -30.60 -26.23
N GLU A 309 -9.32 -29.44 -26.27
CA GLU A 309 -7.93 -29.35 -26.70
C GLU A 309 -6.96 -30.07 -25.76
N LEU A 310 -7.25 -30.05 -24.46
CA LEU A 310 -6.48 -30.80 -23.46
C LEU A 310 -6.59 -32.31 -23.68
N ARG A 311 -7.79 -32.82 -23.98
CA ARG A 311 -7.99 -34.23 -24.33
C ARG A 311 -7.19 -34.60 -25.58
N ASP A 312 -7.24 -33.77 -26.61
CA ASP A 312 -6.56 -34.02 -27.87
C ASP A 312 -5.03 -33.95 -27.71
N ALA A 313 -4.51 -33.04 -26.88
CA ALA A 313 -3.09 -32.95 -26.56
C ALA A 313 -2.57 -34.21 -25.86
N PHE A 314 -3.31 -34.75 -24.88
CA PHE A 314 -2.94 -36.01 -24.21
C PHE A 314 -3.03 -37.23 -25.13
N ASN A 315 -4.03 -37.29 -26.00
CA ASN A 315 -4.16 -38.38 -26.97
C ASN A 315 -3.01 -38.40 -27.98
N LYS A 316 -2.53 -37.22 -28.42
CA LYS A 316 -1.46 -37.09 -29.41
C LYS A 316 -0.05 -37.22 -28.83
N ASN A 317 0.13 -36.94 -27.54
CA ASN A 317 1.44 -36.97 -26.87
C ASN A 317 1.44 -37.91 -25.66
N PRO A 318 1.79 -39.21 -25.85
CA PRO A 318 1.89 -40.19 -24.76
C PRO A 318 2.85 -39.80 -23.64
N SER A 319 3.85 -38.96 -23.94
CA SER A 319 4.82 -38.44 -22.96
C SER A 319 4.22 -37.49 -21.92
N LEU A 320 2.96 -37.05 -22.10
CA LEU A 320 2.26 -36.15 -21.18
C LEU A 320 1.33 -36.91 -20.22
N LYS A 321 1.42 -38.25 -20.16
CA LYS A 321 0.52 -39.11 -19.39
C LYS A 321 0.51 -38.78 -17.89
N ASP A 322 1.63 -38.36 -17.33
CA ASP A 322 1.71 -38.01 -15.91
C ASP A 322 0.89 -36.75 -15.60
N LEU A 323 0.89 -35.75 -16.50
CA LEU A 323 0.07 -34.54 -16.40
C LEU A 323 -1.43 -34.80 -16.56
N GLN A 324 -1.83 -35.93 -17.15
CA GLN A 324 -3.23 -36.28 -17.36
C GLN A 324 -3.99 -36.45 -16.03
N LYS A 325 -3.29 -36.82 -14.95
CA LYS A 325 -3.87 -36.91 -13.60
C LYS A 325 -4.36 -35.54 -13.10
N GLU A 326 -3.68 -34.49 -13.51
CA GLU A 326 -3.92 -33.10 -13.08
C GLU A 326 -4.71 -32.29 -14.12
N LYS A 327 -5.42 -32.96 -15.04
CA LYS A 327 -6.15 -32.32 -16.15
C LYS A 327 -7.15 -31.25 -15.68
N GLU A 328 -7.80 -31.45 -14.54
CA GLU A 328 -8.80 -30.50 -14.01
C GLU A 328 -8.13 -29.25 -13.48
N PHE A 329 -7.03 -29.41 -12.75
CA PHE A 329 -6.21 -28.30 -12.26
C PHE A 329 -5.61 -27.51 -13.42
N ILE A 330 -5.07 -28.19 -14.44
CA ILE A 330 -4.52 -27.56 -15.65
C ILE A 330 -5.58 -26.74 -16.39
N ALA A 331 -6.76 -27.35 -16.63
CA ALA A 331 -7.84 -26.67 -17.32
C ALA A 331 -8.35 -25.45 -16.54
N GLN A 332 -8.52 -25.58 -15.22
CA GLN A 332 -9.00 -24.48 -14.38
C GLN A 332 -7.98 -23.35 -14.27
N THR A 333 -6.69 -23.67 -14.14
CA THR A 333 -5.62 -22.66 -14.07
C THR A 333 -5.54 -21.88 -15.37
N LEU A 334 -5.51 -22.58 -16.52
CA LEU A 334 -5.46 -21.92 -17.83
C LEU A 334 -6.71 -21.06 -18.09
N PHE A 335 -7.89 -21.53 -17.70
CA PHE A 335 -9.12 -20.77 -17.80
C PHE A 335 -9.04 -19.46 -17.00
N ASN A 336 -8.58 -19.51 -15.74
CA ASN A 336 -8.45 -18.32 -14.90
C ASN A 336 -7.47 -17.32 -15.53
N GLU A 337 -6.34 -17.77 -16.06
CA GLU A 337 -5.33 -16.85 -16.61
C GLU A 337 -5.72 -16.26 -17.95
N LEU A 338 -6.43 -17.01 -18.79
CA LEU A 338 -6.99 -16.47 -20.04
C LEU A 338 -8.04 -15.40 -19.73
N THR A 339 -8.94 -15.66 -18.79
CA THR A 339 -10.00 -14.71 -18.40
C THR A 339 -9.47 -13.51 -17.61
N GLN A 340 -8.37 -13.60 -16.88
CA GLN A 340 -7.82 -12.43 -16.19
C GLN A 340 -6.96 -11.53 -17.10
N ASN A 341 -6.17 -12.12 -18.01
CA ASN A 341 -5.17 -11.36 -18.75
C ASN A 341 -5.57 -11.02 -20.20
N HIS A 342 -6.68 -11.56 -20.74
CA HIS A 342 -7.14 -11.20 -22.08
C HIS A 342 -7.51 -9.71 -22.25
N HIS A 343 -7.85 -9.00 -21.17
CA HIS A 343 -8.06 -7.55 -21.21
C HIS A 343 -6.75 -6.74 -21.23
N GLN A 344 -5.61 -7.34 -20.89
CA GLN A 344 -4.31 -6.67 -20.85
C GLN A 344 -3.57 -6.73 -22.21
N GLY A 345 -4.01 -7.60 -23.13
CA GLY A 345 -3.38 -7.80 -24.45
C GLY A 345 -3.84 -6.86 -25.57
N ASN A 346 -4.90 -6.07 -25.38
CA ASN A 346 -5.43 -5.16 -26.41
C ASN A 346 -4.80 -3.75 -26.36
N SER A 347 -3.48 -3.66 -26.25
CA SER A 347 -2.75 -2.39 -26.49
C SER A 347 -2.26 -2.26 -27.95
N HIS A 348 -2.58 -3.22 -28.80
CA HIS A 348 -2.32 -3.16 -30.24
C HIS A 348 -3.63 -3.29 -31.02
N ALA A 349 -4.44 -2.24 -30.95
CA ALA A 349 -5.45 -1.89 -31.93
C ALA A 349 -5.29 -0.41 -32.26
#